data_AF-B0RSW0-F1
#
_entry.id   AF-B0RSW0-F1
#
_cell.length_a   1.000
_cell.length_b   1.000
_cell.length_c   1.000
_cell.angle_alpha   90.00
_cell.angle_beta   90.00
_cell.angle_gamma   90.00
#
_symmetry.space_group_name_H-M   'P 1'
#
loop_
_entity.id
_entity.type
_entity.pdbx_description
1 polymer ?
#
loop_
_entity_poly.entity_id
_entity_poly.type
_entity_poly.pdbx_seq_one_letter_code
_entity_poly.pdbx_strand_id
1 'polypeptide(L)'
;MLKGFAPLNDPHAGGTYDPRDQEIHLPLAALVNDANGKHSAAGDLTFVLGHEIQHSLYSPTAALAREQFKTEAIKIARSTHDYTAAGEKVLASNRADEATAEIAGWNAIVSAAKSRNPNPTLEDVYLFADGRARDFVTRSGYPSVYTPKANLTFNSDLTLSPTAANVEAMGVNYFDKSVKDTRIGHAGQSDYVNHYGPWVVGTAAIYERHYNKSKPGEPEQPMILDMQRLGFKEEILEHNGVDLGSDTRPMPYLDSSTQPLTPGLFQHSKDTHLHVSPISAQALEQELRGRDPQSPGPSAQLFPSDPGHADHSLYQQIRNGVQKLDAQHGREWDASSQRMTASLLALAKEEGLSRVDHVVLNNPTAQLAGGEKVFIVQGALTDPAHQRAHMLTMDAVQTPESQSFERLQAINQTQAQAREQQQTLEQSQQAVSQAGPSMTR
;
A
#
# COMPACT_ATOMS: atom_id res chain seq x y z
N MET A 1 -15.14 -19.51 -19.92
CA MET A 1 -14.42 -20.58 -20.64
C MET A 1 -13.12 -19.99 -21.13
N LEU A 2 -12.01 -20.71 -20.94
CA LEU A 2 -10.68 -20.35 -21.44
C LEU A 2 -10.71 -20.15 -22.96
N LYS A 3 -10.16 -19.02 -23.43
CA LYS A 3 -10.12 -18.61 -24.83
C LYS A 3 -8.72 -18.69 -25.45
N GLY A 4 -7.66 -18.55 -24.66
CA GLY A 4 -6.30 -18.48 -25.20
C GLY A 4 -5.19 -18.50 -24.16
N PHE A 5 -3.97 -18.29 -24.64
CA PHE A 5 -2.76 -18.13 -23.86
C PHE A 5 -2.02 -16.87 -24.30
N ALA A 6 -1.42 -16.16 -23.34
CA ALA A 6 -0.64 -14.95 -23.59
C ALA A 6 0.70 -14.95 -22.83
N PRO A 7 1.68 -14.13 -23.24
CA PRO A 7 2.90 -13.92 -22.46
C PRO A 7 2.61 -13.24 -21.12
N LEU A 8 3.25 -13.73 -20.05
CA LEU A 8 3.29 -13.07 -18.74
C LEU A 8 4.56 -12.23 -18.61
N ASN A 9 4.40 -10.95 -18.27
CA ASN A 9 5.50 -10.00 -18.08
C ASN A 9 5.82 -9.75 -16.59
N ASP A 10 5.05 -10.30 -15.66
CA ASP A 10 5.30 -10.20 -14.23
C ASP A 10 6.39 -11.21 -13.81
N PRO A 11 7.56 -10.76 -13.32
CA PRO A 11 8.64 -11.64 -12.90
C PRO A 11 8.34 -12.40 -11.59
N HIS A 12 7.27 -12.06 -10.86
CA HIS A 12 6.92 -12.64 -9.57
C HIS A 12 5.79 -13.68 -9.65
N ALA A 13 5.23 -13.92 -10.83
CA ALA A 13 4.13 -14.87 -11.04
C ALA A 13 4.57 -16.07 -11.90
N GLY A 14 4.19 -17.28 -11.47
CA GLY A 14 4.45 -18.52 -12.22
C GLY A 14 3.47 -18.74 -13.39
N GLY A 15 2.30 -18.13 -13.30
CA GLY A 15 1.20 -18.12 -14.25
C GLY A 15 0.09 -17.22 -13.71
N THR A 16 -0.85 -16.80 -14.56
CA THR A 16 -2.04 -16.05 -14.13
C THR A 16 -3.19 -16.25 -15.11
N TYR A 17 -4.39 -16.53 -14.61
CA TYR A 17 -5.62 -16.45 -15.40
C TYR A 17 -6.20 -15.02 -15.40
N ASP A 18 -6.36 -14.40 -16.58
CA ASP A 18 -7.08 -13.13 -16.72
C ASP A 18 -8.57 -13.42 -16.99
N PRO A 19 -9.49 -13.09 -16.07
CA PRO A 19 -10.92 -13.31 -16.26
C PRO A 19 -11.57 -12.41 -17.32
N ARG A 20 -10.94 -11.28 -17.70
CA ARG A 20 -11.47 -10.34 -18.71
C ARG A 20 -11.32 -10.90 -20.11
N ASP A 21 -10.11 -11.28 -20.46
CA ASP A 21 -9.78 -11.84 -21.77
C ASP A 21 -10.01 -13.35 -21.81
N GLN A 22 -10.13 -13.98 -20.63
CA GLN A 22 -10.29 -15.42 -20.44
C GLN A 22 -9.07 -16.17 -20.95
N GLU A 23 -7.87 -15.66 -20.65
CA GLU A 23 -6.59 -16.20 -21.11
C GLU A 23 -5.73 -16.65 -19.93
N ILE A 24 -4.87 -17.65 -20.15
CA ILE A 24 -3.82 -18.03 -19.20
C ILE A 24 -2.51 -17.40 -19.66
N HIS A 25 -1.92 -16.58 -18.80
CA HIS A 25 -0.67 -15.90 -19.05
C HIS A 25 0.47 -16.70 -18.43
N LEU A 26 1.52 -16.98 -19.22
CA LEU A 26 2.67 -17.78 -18.77
C LEU A 26 3.99 -17.09 -19.08
N PRO A 27 5.01 -17.20 -18.19
CA PRO A 27 6.34 -16.71 -18.48
C PRO A 27 6.93 -17.44 -19.69
N LEU A 28 7.32 -16.71 -20.74
CA LEU A 28 7.90 -17.34 -21.93
C LEU A 28 9.17 -18.15 -21.61
N ALA A 29 9.94 -17.71 -20.62
CA ALA A 29 11.12 -18.41 -20.14
C ALA A 29 10.82 -19.83 -19.61
N ALA A 30 9.61 -20.04 -19.05
CA ALA A 30 9.18 -21.35 -18.56
C ALA A 30 8.87 -22.34 -19.70
N LEU A 31 8.73 -21.85 -20.94
CA LEU A 31 8.42 -22.64 -22.14
C LEU A 31 9.66 -23.03 -22.94
N VAL A 32 10.87 -22.70 -22.49
CA VAL A 32 12.12 -22.98 -23.19
C VAL A 32 12.74 -24.27 -22.65
N ASN A 33 13.32 -25.08 -23.55
CA ASN A 33 14.14 -26.23 -23.18
C ASN A 33 15.50 -25.78 -22.64
N ASP A 34 16.08 -26.54 -21.71
CA ASP A 34 17.49 -26.35 -21.37
C ASP A 34 18.42 -26.73 -22.56
N ALA A 35 19.72 -26.47 -22.41
CA ALA A 35 20.72 -26.74 -23.44
C ALA A 35 20.79 -28.22 -23.88
N ASN A 36 20.21 -29.15 -23.12
CA ASN A 36 20.15 -30.57 -23.41
C ASN A 36 18.78 -31.02 -23.97
N GLY A 37 17.87 -30.09 -24.28
CA GLY A 37 16.54 -30.40 -24.76
C GLY A 37 15.58 -30.89 -23.67
N LYS A 38 15.93 -30.72 -22.38
CA LYS A 38 15.09 -31.10 -21.25
C LYS A 38 14.36 -29.87 -20.71
N HIS A 39 13.04 -29.97 -20.56
CA HIS A 39 12.28 -28.99 -19.79
C HIS A 39 12.47 -29.25 -18.30
N SER A 40 13.42 -28.55 -17.67
CA SER A 40 13.68 -28.61 -16.23
C SER A 40 12.48 -28.19 -15.38
N ALA A 41 11.60 -27.32 -15.92
CA ALA A 41 10.40 -26.81 -15.26
C ALA A 41 9.11 -27.56 -15.63
N ALA A 42 9.18 -28.74 -16.28
CA ALA A 42 7.98 -29.42 -16.79
C ALA A 42 6.93 -29.72 -15.71
N GLY A 43 7.35 -30.09 -14.49
CA GLY A 43 6.44 -30.32 -13.37
C GLY A 43 5.80 -29.05 -12.85
N ASP A 44 6.59 -27.99 -12.65
CA ASP A 44 6.09 -26.69 -12.21
C ASP A 44 5.10 -26.11 -13.22
N LEU A 45 5.40 -26.17 -14.52
CA LEU A 45 4.49 -25.71 -15.57
C LEU A 45 3.21 -26.55 -15.63
N THR A 46 3.30 -27.86 -15.45
CA THR A 46 2.12 -28.75 -15.39
C THR A 46 1.22 -28.37 -14.22
N PHE A 47 1.82 -28.11 -13.05
CA PHE A 47 1.10 -27.66 -11.88
C PHE A 47 0.39 -26.33 -12.13
N VAL A 48 1.14 -25.32 -12.62
CA VAL A 48 0.61 -23.98 -12.91
C VAL A 48 -0.55 -24.08 -13.91
N LEU A 49 -0.41 -24.83 -15.00
CA LEU A 49 -1.50 -24.99 -15.96
C LEU A 49 -2.77 -25.58 -15.32
N GLY A 50 -2.62 -26.62 -14.47
CA GLY A 50 -3.75 -27.18 -13.73
C GLY A 50 -4.42 -26.16 -12.80
N HIS A 51 -3.60 -25.37 -12.11
CA HIS A 51 -4.01 -24.30 -11.21
C HIS A 51 -4.78 -23.18 -11.95
N GLU A 52 -4.21 -22.62 -13.02
CA GLU A 52 -4.84 -21.52 -13.77
C GLU A 52 -6.13 -21.96 -14.51
N ILE A 53 -6.20 -23.21 -14.98
CA ILE A 53 -7.44 -23.75 -15.55
C ILE A 53 -8.54 -23.77 -14.49
N GLN A 54 -8.23 -24.13 -13.25
CA GLN A 54 -9.20 -24.16 -12.18
C GLN A 54 -9.70 -22.76 -11.82
N HIS A 55 -8.85 -21.73 -11.81
CA HIS A 55 -9.31 -20.34 -11.70
C HIS A 55 -10.30 -19.96 -12.80
N SER A 56 -10.08 -20.43 -14.04
CA SER A 56 -11.04 -20.18 -15.13
C SER A 56 -12.42 -20.80 -14.89
N LEU A 57 -12.47 -21.95 -14.22
CA LEU A 57 -13.71 -22.64 -13.85
C LEU A 57 -14.38 -21.99 -12.63
N TYR A 58 -13.59 -21.50 -11.68
CA TYR A 58 -14.06 -20.84 -10.46
C TYR A 58 -14.46 -19.37 -10.69
N SER A 59 -13.97 -18.74 -11.76
CA SER A 59 -14.16 -17.32 -12.07
C SER A 59 -15.60 -16.79 -11.94
N PRO A 60 -16.66 -17.51 -12.36
CA PRO A 60 -18.04 -17.08 -12.11
C PRO A 60 -18.42 -16.99 -10.63
N THR A 61 -17.93 -17.91 -9.80
CA THR A 61 -18.14 -17.90 -8.34
C THR A 61 -17.44 -16.70 -7.70
N ALA A 62 -16.18 -16.45 -8.08
CA ALA A 62 -15.43 -15.29 -7.60
C ALA A 62 -16.10 -13.97 -8.03
N ALA A 63 -16.64 -13.90 -9.25
CA ALA A 63 -17.40 -12.74 -9.71
C ALA A 63 -18.68 -12.53 -8.89
N LEU A 64 -19.41 -13.59 -8.58
CA LEU A 64 -20.60 -13.52 -7.73
C LEU A 64 -20.27 -13.00 -6.32
N ALA A 65 -19.19 -13.48 -5.70
CA ALA A 65 -18.75 -13.00 -4.40
C ALA A 65 -18.43 -11.49 -4.40
N ARG A 66 -17.75 -11.00 -5.45
CA ARG A 66 -17.47 -9.56 -5.62
C ARG A 66 -18.74 -8.73 -5.82
N GLU A 67 -19.72 -9.22 -6.58
CA GLU A 67 -21.00 -8.52 -6.77
C GLU A 67 -21.87 -8.52 -5.49
N GLN A 68 -21.82 -9.60 -4.71
CA GLN A 68 -22.45 -9.65 -3.39
C GLN A 68 -21.83 -8.61 -2.44
N PHE A 69 -20.50 -8.50 -2.40
CA PHE A 69 -19.82 -7.48 -1.62
C PHE A 69 -20.24 -6.07 -2.01
N LYS A 70 -20.25 -5.74 -3.30
CA LYS A 70 -20.73 -4.44 -3.80
C LYS A 70 -22.17 -4.16 -3.38
N THR A 71 -23.03 -5.17 -3.44
CA THR A 71 -24.45 -5.04 -3.04
C THR A 71 -24.59 -4.80 -1.54
N GLU A 72 -23.80 -5.49 -0.71
CA GLU A 72 -23.76 -5.29 0.74
C GLU A 72 -23.16 -3.93 1.10
N ALA A 73 -22.11 -3.50 0.41
CA ALA A 73 -21.43 -2.22 0.60
C ALA A 73 -22.38 -1.02 0.50
N ILE A 74 -23.34 -1.03 -0.45
CA ILE A 74 -24.38 0.02 -0.55
C ILE A 74 -25.20 0.13 0.73
N LYS A 75 -25.54 -1.01 1.35
CA LYS A 75 -26.34 -1.05 2.58
C LYS A 75 -25.50 -0.62 3.78
N ILE A 76 -24.27 -1.12 3.87
CA ILE A 76 -23.32 -0.83 4.95
C ILE A 76 -23.02 0.66 4.99
N ALA A 77 -22.69 1.28 3.85
CA ALA A 77 -22.42 2.72 3.72
C ALA A 77 -23.56 3.63 4.18
N ARG A 78 -24.80 3.12 4.21
CA ARG A 78 -26.00 3.86 4.62
C ARG A 78 -26.44 3.56 6.06
N SER A 79 -25.74 2.67 6.75
CA SER A 79 -26.19 2.16 8.05
C SER A 79 -25.04 1.92 9.03
N THR A 80 -24.39 0.76 8.95
CA THR A 80 -23.44 0.32 9.98
C THR A 80 -22.05 0.88 9.79
N HIS A 81 -21.68 1.24 8.55
CA HIS A 81 -20.32 1.64 8.15
C HIS A 81 -19.23 0.57 8.41
N ASP A 82 -19.58 -0.57 9.01
CA ASP A 82 -18.72 -1.72 9.27
C ASP A 82 -18.74 -2.73 8.12
N TYR A 83 -17.62 -2.83 7.42
CA TYR A 83 -17.42 -3.69 6.25
C TYR A 83 -16.84 -5.07 6.59
N THR A 84 -16.56 -5.34 7.87
CA THR A 84 -15.83 -6.54 8.31
C THR A 84 -16.45 -7.84 7.81
N ALA A 85 -17.73 -8.05 8.09
CA ALA A 85 -18.41 -9.29 7.71
C ALA A 85 -18.56 -9.45 6.19
N ALA A 86 -18.69 -8.35 5.45
CA ALA A 86 -18.76 -8.38 4.00
C ALA A 86 -17.39 -8.70 3.38
N GLY A 87 -16.32 -8.08 3.90
CA GLY A 87 -14.94 -8.34 3.47
C GLY A 87 -14.52 -9.79 3.70
N GLU A 88 -14.85 -10.34 4.87
CA GLU A 88 -14.58 -11.74 5.23
C GLU A 88 -15.18 -12.74 4.23
N LYS A 89 -16.41 -12.49 3.73
CA LYS A 89 -17.04 -13.35 2.71
C LYS A 89 -16.27 -13.36 1.39
N VAL A 90 -15.75 -12.22 0.95
CA VAL A 90 -14.97 -12.14 -0.30
C VAL A 90 -13.64 -12.86 -0.10
N LEU A 91 -12.92 -12.56 0.99
CA LEU A 91 -11.66 -13.22 1.31
C LEU A 91 -11.82 -14.75 1.43
N ALA A 92 -12.94 -15.22 2.01
CA ALA A 92 -13.25 -16.65 2.06
C ALA A 92 -13.46 -17.25 0.66
N SER A 93 -14.07 -16.51 -0.27
CA SER A 93 -14.17 -16.94 -1.67
C SER A 93 -12.81 -16.99 -2.37
N ASN A 94 -11.94 -16.00 -2.14
CA ASN A 94 -10.56 -16.01 -2.65
C ASN A 94 -9.76 -17.21 -2.11
N ARG A 95 -9.88 -17.46 -0.80
CA ARG A 95 -9.23 -18.60 -0.14
C ARG A 95 -9.67 -19.94 -0.72
N ALA A 96 -10.97 -20.09 -0.98
CA ALA A 96 -11.50 -21.29 -1.62
C ALA A 96 -11.05 -21.44 -3.07
N ASP A 97 -10.96 -20.34 -3.83
CA ASP A 97 -10.45 -20.33 -5.21
C ASP A 97 -9.02 -20.88 -5.26
N GLU A 98 -8.10 -20.23 -4.55
CA GLU A 98 -6.69 -20.63 -4.43
C GLU A 98 -6.53 -22.07 -3.94
N ALA A 99 -7.25 -22.46 -2.89
CA ALA A 99 -7.20 -23.82 -2.36
C ALA A 99 -7.66 -24.86 -3.39
N THR A 100 -8.73 -24.59 -4.14
CA THR A 100 -9.17 -25.53 -5.20
C THR A 100 -8.22 -25.53 -6.39
N ALA A 101 -7.61 -24.39 -6.73
CA ALA A 101 -6.62 -24.28 -7.79
C ALA A 101 -5.35 -25.08 -7.47
N GLU A 102 -4.88 -25.02 -6.23
CA GLU A 102 -3.79 -25.85 -5.74
C GLU A 102 -4.11 -27.36 -5.86
N ILE A 103 -5.32 -27.78 -5.46
CA ILE A 103 -5.77 -29.17 -5.62
C ILE A 103 -5.76 -29.60 -7.10
N ALA A 104 -6.19 -28.73 -8.00
CA ALA A 104 -6.17 -28.99 -9.44
C ALA A 104 -4.73 -29.08 -9.99
N GLY A 105 -3.83 -28.20 -9.55
CA GLY A 105 -2.39 -28.26 -9.85
C GLY A 105 -1.76 -29.58 -9.39
N TRP A 106 -2.06 -30.03 -8.16
CA TRP A 106 -1.61 -31.33 -7.66
C TRP A 106 -2.12 -32.49 -8.54
N ASN A 107 -3.41 -32.48 -8.87
CA ASN A 107 -3.99 -33.53 -9.70
C ASN A 107 -3.39 -33.54 -11.13
N ALA A 108 -3.00 -32.39 -11.66
CA ALA A 108 -2.31 -32.28 -12.93
C ALA A 108 -0.92 -32.96 -12.88
N ILE A 109 -0.13 -32.73 -11.83
CA ILE A 109 1.19 -33.37 -11.69
C ILE A 109 1.07 -34.88 -11.39
N VAL A 110 0.03 -35.32 -10.68
CA VAL A 110 -0.27 -36.77 -10.51
C VAL A 110 -0.57 -37.42 -11.85
N SER A 111 -1.42 -36.78 -12.68
CA SER A 111 -1.75 -37.28 -14.02
C SER A 111 -0.51 -37.37 -14.92
N ALA A 112 0.34 -36.34 -14.90
CA ALA A 112 1.60 -36.34 -15.64
C ALA A 112 2.58 -37.41 -15.14
N ALA A 113 2.69 -37.63 -13.83
CA ALA A 113 3.49 -38.72 -13.27
C ALA A 113 2.99 -40.09 -13.74
N LYS A 114 1.67 -40.33 -13.72
CA LYS A 114 1.03 -41.56 -14.22
C LYS A 114 1.32 -41.83 -15.70
N SER A 115 1.41 -40.78 -16.51
CA SER A 115 1.77 -40.92 -17.93
C SER A 115 3.19 -41.45 -18.16
N ARG A 116 4.10 -41.22 -17.21
CA ARG A 116 5.51 -41.64 -17.27
C ARG A 116 5.75 -42.98 -16.59
N ASN A 117 5.10 -43.19 -15.46
CA ASN A 117 5.09 -44.44 -14.72
C ASN A 117 3.62 -44.78 -14.39
N PRO A 118 3.03 -45.85 -14.94
CA PRO A 118 1.62 -46.21 -14.68
C PRO A 118 1.26 -46.41 -13.20
N ASN A 119 2.25 -46.72 -12.35
CA ASN A 119 2.07 -46.87 -10.90
C ASN A 119 3.09 -45.98 -10.16
N PRO A 120 2.94 -44.65 -10.20
CA PRO A 120 3.89 -43.76 -9.55
C PRO A 120 3.74 -43.89 -8.03
N THR A 121 4.86 -43.82 -7.33
CA THR A 121 4.91 -43.64 -5.88
C THR A 121 4.65 -42.16 -5.52
N LEU A 122 4.40 -41.87 -4.25
CA LEU A 122 4.31 -40.48 -3.78
C LEU A 122 5.63 -39.72 -3.97
N GLU A 123 6.77 -40.42 -3.87
CA GLU A 123 8.10 -39.88 -4.17
C GLU A 123 8.21 -39.47 -5.65
N ASP A 124 7.73 -40.30 -6.58
CA ASP A 124 7.75 -39.99 -8.01
C ASP A 124 6.96 -38.71 -8.33
N VAL A 125 5.78 -38.54 -7.72
CA VAL A 125 4.97 -37.32 -7.89
C VAL A 125 5.65 -36.12 -7.25
N TYR A 126 6.18 -36.28 -6.03
CA TYR A 126 6.85 -35.20 -5.32
C TYR A 126 8.06 -34.68 -6.09
N LEU A 127 8.94 -35.58 -6.54
CA LEU A 127 10.16 -35.21 -7.27
C LEU A 127 9.87 -34.64 -8.65
N PHE A 128 8.69 -34.91 -9.22
CA PHE A 128 8.29 -34.31 -10.49
C PHE A 128 8.08 -32.79 -10.36
N ALA A 129 7.60 -32.30 -9.21
CA ALA A 129 7.39 -30.87 -8.92
C ALA A 129 7.80 -30.53 -7.46
N ASP A 130 9.07 -30.74 -7.11
CA ASP A 130 9.61 -30.69 -5.73
C ASP A 130 9.26 -29.40 -4.97
N GLY A 131 9.18 -28.26 -5.66
CA GLY A 131 8.75 -26.99 -5.07
C GLY A 131 7.27 -26.98 -4.70
N ARG A 132 6.40 -27.26 -5.67
CA ARG A 132 4.92 -27.24 -5.53
C ARG A 132 4.40 -28.35 -4.62
N ALA A 133 5.04 -29.52 -4.64
CA ALA A 133 4.61 -30.67 -3.85
C ALA A 133 4.75 -30.49 -2.33
N ARG A 134 5.53 -29.49 -1.86
CA ARG A 134 5.77 -29.21 -0.44
C ARG A 134 4.51 -28.81 0.32
N ASP A 135 3.49 -28.32 -0.37
CA ASP A 135 2.22 -27.95 0.27
C ASP A 135 1.31 -29.15 0.51
N PHE A 136 1.65 -30.30 -0.08
CA PHE A 136 0.86 -31.53 -0.05
C PHE A 136 1.55 -32.65 0.75
N VAL A 137 2.88 -32.70 0.70
CA VAL A 137 3.68 -33.82 1.18
C VAL A 137 4.85 -33.32 2.03
N THR A 138 5.03 -33.94 3.19
CA THR A 138 6.22 -33.76 4.04
C THR A 138 7.33 -34.69 3.57
N ARG A 139 8.51 -34.12 3.33
CA ARG A 139 9.76 -34.85 3.10
C ARG A 139 10.61 -34.80 4.37
N SER A 140 11.01 -35.95 4.91
CA SER A 140 11.78 -36.01 6.17
C SER A 140 12.75 -37.19 6.21
N GLY A 141 13.74 -37.15 7.10
CA GLY A 141 14.67 -38.27 7.35
C GLY A 141 15.75 -38.49 6.28
N TYR A 142 16.64 -39.43 6.57
CA TYR A 142 17.65 -39.96 5.65
C TYR A 142 17.69 -41.51 5.74
N PRO A 143 17.41 -42.26 4.64
CA PRO A 143 16.93 -41.78 3.35
C PRO A 143 15.59 -41.03 3.46
N SER A 144 15.26 -40.17 2.49
CA SER A 144 14.05 -39.35 2.54
C SER A 144 12.79 -40.23 2.53
N VAL A 145 11.84 -39.89 3.41
CA VAL A 145 10.50 -40.47 3.49
C VAL A 145 9.50 -39.38 3.10
N TYR A 146 8.57 -39.75 2.23
CA TYR A 146 7.53 -38.88 1.70
C TYR A 146 6.17 -39.29 2.27
N THR A 147 5.55 -38.41 3.04
CA THR A 147 4.25 -38.66 3.68
C THR A 147 3.27 -37.53 3.37
N PRO A 148 2.01 -37.82 3.03
CA PRO A 148 0.97 -36.80 2.95
C PRO A 148 0.95 -35.92 4.20
N LYS A 149 0.70 -34.61 4.05
CA LYS A 149 0.44 -33.76 5.21
C LYS A 149 -0.78 -34.28 5.96
N ALA A 150 -0.72 -34.24 7.29
CA ALA A 150 -1.71 -34.90 8.16
C ALA A 150 -3.14 -34.34 8.02
N ASN A 151 -3.30 -33.11 7.51
CA ASN A 151 -4.60 -32.49 7.27
C ASN A 151 -5.20 -32.81 5.90
N LEU A 152 -4.49 -33.54 5.03
CA LEU A 152 -4.96 -33.89 3.69
C LEU A 152 -5.35 -35.37 3.60
N THR A 153 -6.47 -35.64 2.93
CA THR A 153 -6.95 -36.99 2.67
C THR A 153 -6.84 -37.32 1.18
N PHE A 154 -5.82 -38.09 0.84
CA PHE A 154 -5.52 -38.52 -0.53
C PHE A 154 -6.42 -39.69 -0.96
N ASN A 155 -6.78 -39.70 -2.24
CA ASN A 155 -7.38 -40.86 -2.88
C ASN A 155 -6.32 -41.97 -3.05
N SER A 156 -6.77 -43.21 -3.25
CA SER A 156 -5.88 -44.37 -3.44
C SER A 156 -4.98 -44.23 -4.68
N ASP A 157 -5.36 -43.39 -5.63
CA ASP A 157 -4.63 -43.12 -6.86
C ASP A 157 -3.73 -41.87 -6.76
N LEU A 158 -3.45 -41.40 -5.54
CA LEU A 158 -2.66 -40.21 -5.20
C LEU A 158 -3.29 -38.86 -5.56
N THR A 159 -4.46 -38.84 -6.21
CA THR A 159 -5.18 -37.59 -6.46
C THR A 159 -5.82 -37.06 -5.17
N LEU A 160 -6.27 -35.81 -5.21
CA LEU A 160 -6.94 -35.15 -4.11
C LEU A 160 -8.31 -34.64 -4.58
N SER A 161 -9.38 -35.13 -3.95
CA SER A 161 -10.74 -34.65 -4.22
C SER A 161 -10.95 -33.29 -3.53
N PRO A 162 -11.59 -32.28 -4.16
CA PRO A 162 -11.86 -30.97 -3.55
C PRO A 162 -13.04 -31.05 -2.57
N THR A 163 -12.93 -31.93 -1.56
CA THR A 163 -13.87 -31.99 -0.45
C THR A 163 -13.71 -30.77 0.45
N ALA A 164 -14.74 -30.42 1.23
CA ALA A 164 -14.64 -29.30 2.17
C ALA A 164 -13.41 -29.40 3.10
N ALA A 165 -13.08 -30.62 3.56
CA ALA A 165 -11.90 -30.85 4.40
C ALA A 165 -10.57 -30.62 3.65
N ASN A 166 -10.44 -31.10 2.40
CA ASN A 166 -9.22 -30.89 1.62
C ASN A 166 -9.07 -29.43 1.16
N VAL A 167 -10.16 -28.75 0.84
CA VAL A 167 -10.15 -27.31 0.52
C VAL A 167 -9.74 -26.50 1.74
N GLU A 168 -10.28 -26.80 2.92
CA GLU A 168 -9.85 -26.15 4.16
C GLU A 168 -8.37 -26.40 4.46
N ALA A 169 -7.92 -27.66 4.32
CA ALA A 169 -6.53 -28.02 4.52
C ALA A 169 -5.58 -27.29 3.55
N MET A 170 -5.97 -27.11 2.28
CA MET A 170 -5.18 -26.33 1.33
C MET A 170 -5.24 -24.83 1.58
N GLY A 171 -6.36 -24.31 2.09
CA GLY A 171 -6.41 -22.95 2.61
C GLY A 171 -5.33 -22.73 3.69
N VAL A 172 -5.23 -23.64 4.66
CA VAL A 172 -4.19 -23.59 5.70
C VAL A 172 -2.78 -23.79 5.14
N ASN A 173 -2.61 -24.76 4.23
CA ASN A 173 -1.29 -25.16 3.73
C ASN A 173 -0.71 -24.18 2.71
N TYR A 174 -1.53 -23.34 2.06
CA TYR A 174 -1.11 -22.46 0.97
C TYR A 174 -1.52 -21.00 1.19
N PHE A 175 -2.83 -20.72 1.31
CA PHE A 175 -3.35 -19.36 1.36
C PHE A 175 -2.96 -18.64 2.67
N ASP A 176 -3.06 -19.33 3.80
CA ASP A 176 -2.84 -18.77 5.14
C ASP A 176 -1.35 -18.66 5.51
N LYS A 177 -0.45 -18.93 4.57
CA LYS A 177 1.00 -18.82 4.78
C LYS A 177 1.40 -17.39 5.14
N SER A 178 2.41 -17.28 5.97
CA SER A 178 2.95 -15.98 6.39
C SER A 178 3.61 -15.25 5.23
N VAL A 179 3.73 -13.92 5.36
CA VAL A 179 4.51 -13.06 4.45
C VAL A 179 5.91 -13.62 4.15
N LYS A 180 6.57 -14.24 5.15
CA LYS A 180 7.93 -14.78 4.99
C LYS A 180 7.99 -15.96 4.01
N ASP A 181 6.89 -16.70 3.93
CA ASP A 181 6.76 -17.93 3.16
C ASP A 181 6.13 -17.70 1.77
N THR A 182 5.26 -16.70 1.64
CA THR A 182 4.57 -16.34 0.37
C THR A 182 5.38 -15.38 -0.48
N ARG A 183 5.81 -14.23 0.09
CA ARG A 183 6.57 -13.17 -0.59
C ARG A 183 5.94 -12.69 -1.90
N ILE A 184 4.62 -12.50 -1.89
CA ILE A 184 3.86 -12.02 -3.05
C ILE A 184 3.60 -10.51 -2.96
N GLY A 185 2.95 -9.94 -3.98
CA GLY A 185 2.62 -8.52 -4.06
C GLY A 185 3.77 -7.65 -4.59
N HIS A 186 3.53 -6.34 -4.73
CA HIS A 186 4.41 -5.42 -5.45
C HIS A 186 5.88 -5.46 -4.98
N ALA A 187 6.09 -5.52 -3.66
CA ALA A 187 7.43 -5.54 -3.05
C ALA A 187 7.87 -6.94 -2.59
N GLY A 188 7.09 -7.99 -2.84
CA GLY A 188 7.33 -9.33 -2.28
C GLY A 188 7.22 -9.37 -0.75
N GLN A 189 6.41 -8.48 -0.18
CA GLN A 189 6.22 -8.28 1.27
C GLN A 189 4.79 -8.59 1.72
N SER A 190 3.99 -9.26 0.90
CA SER A 190 2.59 -9.60 1.20
C SER A 190 2.36 -11.08 1.41
N ASP A 191 1.27 -11.38 2.11
CA ASP A 191 0.55 -12.66 2.10
C ASP A 191 -0.72 -12.55 1.22
N TYR A 192 -1.46 -13.65 1.06
CA TYR A 192 -2.64 -13.70 0.19
C TYR A 192 -3.77 -12.80 0.65
N VAL A 193 -4.04 -12.77 1.95
CA VAL A 193 -5.08 -11.92 2.53
C VAL A 193 -4.81 -10.45 2.21
N ASN A 194 -3.58 -9.99 2.43
CA ASN A 194 -3.19 -8.61 2.14
C ASN A 194 -2.95 -8.34 0.65
N HIS A 195 -2.78 -9.38 -0.18
CA HIS A 195 -2.71 -9.25 -1.63
C HIS A 195 -4.10 -8.98 -2.25
N TYR A 196 -5.15 -9.63 -1.75
CA TYR A 196 -6.53 -9.36 -2.18
C TYR A 196 -7.19 -8.17 -1.46
N GLY A 197 -6.73 -7.85 -0.25
CA GLY A 197 -7.30 -6.81 0.59
C GLY A 197 -7.43 -5.41 -0.02
N PRO A 198 -6.50 -4.91 -0.87
CA PRO A 198 -6.60 -3.57 -1.44
C PRO A 198 -7.87 -3.38 -2.27
N TRP A 199 -8.34 -4.43 -2.93
CA TRP A 199 -9.62 -4.39 -3.66
C TRP A 199 -10.81 -4.25 -2.71
N VAL A 200 -10.80 -4.97 -1.58
CA VAL A 200 -11.87 -4.91 -0.56
C VAL A 200 -11.93 -3.51 0.04
N VAL A 201 -10.79 -2.99 0.50
CA VAL A 201 -10.68 -1.65 1.12
C VAL A 201 -11.01 -0.54 0.13
N GLY A 202 -10.44 -0.58 -1.07
CA GLY A 202 -10.68 0.41 -2.11
C GLY A 202 -12.16 0.46 -2.53
N THR A 203 -12.76 -0.71 -2.73
CA THR A 203 -14.19 -0.80 -3.06
C THR A 203 -15.06 -0.32 -1.92
N ALA A 204 -14.78 -0.70 -0.66
CA ALA A 204 -15.50 -0.19 0.51
C ALA A 204 -15.44 1.34 0.57
N ALA A 205 -14.25 1.94 0.41
CA ALA A 205 -14.05 3.38 0.43
C ALA A 205 -14.84 4.12 -0.67
N ILE A 206 -14.85 3.58 -1.90
CA ILE A 206 -15.62 4.14 -3.02
C ILE A 206 -17.12 4.17 -2.70
N TYR A 207 -17.65 3.06 -2.18
CA TYR A 207 -19.07 2.94 -1.84
C TYR A 207 -19.44 3.79 -0.63
N GLU A 208 -18.56 3.83 0.37
CA GLU A 208 -18.69 4.67 1.55
C GLU A 208 -18.87 6.13 1.14
N ARG A 209 -17.94 6.70 0.36
CA ARG A 209 -18.04 8.09 -0.12
C ARG A 209 -19.30 8.37 -0.93
N HIS A 210 -19.70 7.40 -1.74
CA HIS A 210 -20.83 7.59 -2.63
C HIS A 210 -22.16 7.56 -1.85
N TYR A 211 -22.31 6.66 -0.89
CA TYR A 211 -23.60 6.37 -0.24
C TYR A 211 -23.72 6.82 1.22
N ASN A 212 -22.61 7.07 1.91
CA ASN A 212 -22.59 7.75 3.20
C ASN A 212 -22.88 9.23 2.97
N LYS A 213 -24.16 9.59 3.05
CA LYS A 213 -24.63 10.97 3.01
C LYS A 213 -25.05 11.34 4.42
N SER A 214 -24.19 12.11 5.09
CA SER A 214 -24.48 12.67 6.41
C SER A 214 -25.77 13.48 6.35
N LYS A 215 -26.59 13.40 7.40
CA LYS A 215 -27.72 14.32 7.53
C LYS A 215 -27.20 15.72 7.83
N PRO A 216 -27.90 16.79 7.42
CA PRO A 216 -27.48 18.16 7.76
C PRO A 216 -27.28 18.30 9.28
N GLY A 217 -26.07 18.69 9.69
CA GLY A 217 -25.69 18.89 11.10
C GLY A 217 -25.19 17.64 11.84
N GLU A 218 -25.11 16.48 11.20
CA GLU A 218 -24.46 15.28 11.75
C GLU A 218 -23.09 15.08 11.07
N PRO A 219 -22.00 14.81 11.82
CA PRO A 219 -20.71 14.52 11.22
C PRO A 219 -20.76 13.22 10.40
N GLU A 220 -19.97 13.17 9.33
CA GLU A 220 -19.77 11.95 8.54
C GLU A 220 -19.29 10.81 9.45
N GLN A 221 -19.99 9.68 9.39
CA GLN A 221 -19.59 8.49 10.13
C GLN A 221 -18.38 7.86 9.43
N PRO A 222 -17.31 7.49 10.14
CA PRO A 222 -16.14 6.90 9.51
C PRO A 222 -16.43 5.47 9.04
N MET A 223 -15.71 5.03 8.02
CA MET A 223 -15.63 3.61 7.65
C MET A 223 -15.09 2.79 8.82
N ILE A 224 -15.63 1.60 9.06
CA ILE A 224 -15.20 0.69 10.14
C ILE A 224 -14.75 -0.64 9.53
N LEU A 225 -13.63 -1.16 10.04
CA LEU A 225 -13.07 -2.47 9.69
C LEU A 225 -12.43 -3.09 10.93
N ASP A 226 -12.66 -4.37 11.18
CA ASP A 226 -11.86 -5.15 12.13
C ASP A 226 -10.64 -5.69 11.39
N MET A 227 -9.52 -4.96 11.50
CA MET A 227 -8.30 -5.27 10.73
C MET A 227 -7.71 -6.62 11.16
N GLN A 228 -7.81 -6.96 12.45
CA GLN A 228 -7.34 -8.23 12.98
C GLN A 228 -8.16 -9.40 12.46
N ARG A 229 -9.50 -9.31 12.48
CA ARG A 229 -10.38 -10.37 11.97
C ARG A 229 -10.21 -10.58 10.48
N LEU A 230 -9.99 -9.51 9.72
CA LEU A 230 -9.72 -9.60 8.29
C LEU A 230 -8.30 -10.04 7.95
N GLY A 231 -7.38 -10.07 8.94
CA GLY A 231 -5.96 -10.36 8.71
C GLY A 231 -5.21 -9.26 7.97
N PHE A 232 -5.78 -8.05 7.93
CA PHE A 232 -5.23 -6.91 7.21
C PHE A 232 -4.16 -6.17 8.00
N LYS A 233 -3.21 -5.61 7.27
CA LYS A 233 -2.20 -4.67 7.76
C LYS A 233 -2.17 -3.48 6.82
N GLU A 234 -2.53 -2.30 7.32
CA GLU A 234 -2.64 -1.06 6.53
C GLU A 234 -1.41 -0.84 5.64
N GLU A 235 -0.22 -0.95 6.20
CA GLU A 235 1.04 -0.82 5.47
C GLU A 235 1.17 -1.79 4.29
N ILE A 236 0.84 -3.08 4.49
CA ILE A 236 0.97 -4.08 3.43
C ILE A 236 -0.10 -3.87 2.35
N LEU A 237 -1.32 -3.49 2.74
CA LEU A 237 -2.38 -3.14 1.80
C LEU A 237 -1.94 -1.99 0.89
N GLU A 238 -1.34 -0.96 1.47
CA GLU A 238 -0.89 0.21 0.72
C GLU A 238 0.32 -0.07 -0.15
N HIS A 239 1.27 -0.89 0.32
CA HIS A 239 2.36 -1.39 -0.53
C HIS A 239 1.85 -2.24 -1.70
N ASN A 240 0.71 -2.92 -1.57
CA ASN A 240 0.08 -3.63 -2.67
C ASN A 240 -0.77 -2.75 -3.60
N GLY A 241 -1.07 -1.51 -3.19
CA GLY A 241 -1.76 -0.52 -3.99
C GLY A 241 -3.28 -0.48 -3.77
N VAL A 242 -3.72 0.35 -2.83
CA VAL A 242 -5.13 0.65 -2.59
C VAL A 242 -5.63 1.67 -3.62
N ASP A 243 -6.67 1.30 -4.38
CA ASP A 243 -7.36 2.17 -5.33
C ASP A 243 -8.61 2.78 -4.68
N LEU A 244 -8.62 4.11 -4.50
CA LEU A 244 -9.74 4.85 -3.90
C LEU A 244 -10.71 5.42 -4.95
N GLY A 245 -10.48 5.09 -6.23
CA GLY A 245 -11.27 5.56 -7.36
C GLY A 245 -10.92 6.98 -7.79
N SER A 246 -11.89 7.69 -8.36
CA SER A 246 -11.68 9.04 -8.91
C SER A 246 -11.47 10.12 -7.84
N ASP A 247 -11.97 9.90 -6.62
CA ASP A 247 -11.61 10.72 -5.47
C ASP A 247 -10.39 10.05 -4.82
N THR A 248 -9.21 10.64 -4.98
CA THR A 248 -7.95 10.05 -4.48
C THR A 248 -7.54 10.59 -3.12
N ARG A 249 -8.40 11.40 -2.46
CA ARG A 249 -8.14 11.83 -1.09
C ARG A 249 -7.97 10.61 -0.20
N PRO A 250 -7.14 10.64 0.86
CA PRO A 250 -7.03 9.51 1.78
C PRO A 250 -8.38 9.15 2.43
N MET A 251 -8.61 7.89 2.77
CA MET A 251 -9.86 7.41 3.38
C MET A 251 -9.67 7.13 4.88
N PRO A 252 -10.22 7.97 5.76
CA PRO A 252 -10.21 7.69 7.18
C PRO A 252 -11.05 6.45 7.52
N TYR A 253 -10.59 5.68 8.49
CA TYR A 253 -11.36 4.57 9.05
C TYR A 253 -11.09 4.38 10.55
N LEU A 254 -11.94 3.58 11.19
CA LEU A 254 -11.77 3.10 12.55
C LEU A 254 -11.54 1.59 12.56
N ASP A 255 -10.43 1.17 13.14
CA ASP A 255 -10.13 -0.23 13.43
C ASP A 255 -10.88 -0.69 14.67
N SER A 256 -11.81 -1.64 14.49
CA SER A 256 -12.63 -2.20 15.57
C SER A 256 -12.00 -3.40 16.29
N SER A 257 -10.80 -3.81 15.91
CA SER A 257 -10.05 -4.85 16.62
C SER A 257 -9.51 -4.40 17.99
N THR A 258 -9.48 -3.09 18.26
CA THR A 258 -8.99 -2.50 19.52
C THR A 258 -10.07 -1.75 20.28
N GLN A 259 -9.87 -1.58 21.60
CA GLN A 259 -10.70 -0.72 22.43
C GLN A 259 -9.81 0.30 23.19
N PRO A 260 -9.97 1.63 22.98
CA PRO A 260 -10.87 2.27 22.02
C PRO A 260 -10.53 1.93 20.56
N LEU A 261 -11.47 2.19 19.64
CA LEU A 261 -11.26 2.02 18.20
C LEU A 261 -10.03 2.81 17.76
N THR A 262 -9.14 2.19 16.98
CA THR A 262 -7.90 2.85 16.53
C THR A 262 -8.15 3.58 15.21
N PRO A 263 -7.91 4.89 15.11
CA PRO A 263 -8.03 5.61 13.85
C PRO A 263 -6.92 5.19 12.87
N GLY A 264 -7.27 5.03 11.60
CA GLY A 264 -6.33 4.78 10.51
C GLY A 264 -6.68 5.59 9.26
N LEU A 265 -5.79 5.57 8.26
CA LEU A 265 -5.91 6.41 7.08
C LEU A 265 -5.43 5.71 5.81
N PHE A 266 -6.35 5.09 5.07
CA PHE A 266 -5.99 4.46 3.80
C PHE A 266 -5.59 5.50 2.75
N GLN A 267 -4.37 5.41 2.24
CA GLN A 267 -3.85 6.22 1.16
C GLN A 267 -4.32 5.69 -0.20
N HIS A 268 -4.51 6.59 -1.15
CA HIS A 268 -4.51 6.20 -2.55
C HIS A 268 -3.09 5.80 -2.96
N SER A 269 -2.83 4.51 -2.95
CA SER A 269 -1.50 3.92 -3.12
C SER A 269 -1.38 3.06 -4.37
N LYS A 270 -2.43 2.99 -5.18
CA LYS A 270 -2.45 2.24 -6.46
C LYS A 270 -1.20 2.46 -7.32
N ASP A 271 -0.77 3.71 -7.45
CA ASP A 271 0.38 4.08 -8.29
C ASP A 271 1.66 4.35 -7.47
N THR A 272 1.52 4.68 -6.18
CA THR A 272 2.64 5.09 -5.35
C THR A 272 3.25 3.94 -4.56
N HIS A 273 2.44 2.93 -4.19
CA HIS A 273 2.82 1.83 -3.30
C HIS A 273 3.46 2.30 -1.98
N LEU A 274 3.08 3.49 -1.49
CA LEU A 274 3.63 4.09 -0.27
C LEU A 274 2.61 4.08 0.86
N HIS A 275 3.08 3.71 2.05
CA HIS A 275 2.32 3.80 3.28
C HIS A 275 2.54 5.11 4.06
N VAL A 276 1.48 5.62 4.70
CA VAL A 276 1.54 6.76 5.63
C VAL A 276 0.78 6.44 6.93
N SER A 277 1.50 6.36 8.05
CA SER A 277 1.02 5.93 9.38
C SER A 277 0.86 7.10 10.38
N PRO A 278 0.09 6.92 11.49
CA PRO A 278 -1.35 7.15 11.61
C PRO A 278 -1.73 8.61 11.91
N ILE A 279 -2.99 8.96 11.62
CA ILE A 279 -3.64 10.18 12.11
C ILE A 279 -4.11 10.00 13.55
N SER A 280 -3.97 11.02 14.40
CA SER A 280 -4.57 11.00 15.74
C SER A 280 -6.10 11.01 15.65
N ALA A 281 -6.80 10.62 16.72
CA ALA A 281 -8.27 10.73 16.77
C ALA A 281 -8.75 12.17 16.54
N GLN A 282 -7.97 13.17 17.00
CA GLN A 282 -8.23 14.59 16.74
C GLN A 282 -8.04 14.94 15.26
N ALA A 283 -6.98 14.44 14.63
CA ALA A 283 -6.74 14.64 13.20
C ALA A 283 -7.82 13.95 12.34
N LEU A 284 -8.32 12.78 12.77
CA LEU A 284 -9.47 12.12 12.16
C LEU A 284 -10.73 12.97 12.27
N GLU A 285 -11.04 13.51 13.45
CA GLU A 285 -12.19 14.42 13.63
C GLU A 285 -12.07 15.68 12.75
N GLN A 286 -10.88 16.25 12.62
CA GLN A 286 -10.62 17.39 11.73
C GLN A 286 -10.83 17.04 10.26
N GLU A 287 -10.32 15.88 9.82
CA GLU A 287 -10.49 15.38 8.45
C GLU A 287 -11.97 15.15 8.13
N LEU A 288 -12.73 14.55 9.05
CA LEU A 288 -14.17 14.34 8.90
C LEU A 288 -14.96 15.67 8.89
N ARG A 289 -14.57 16.65 9.71
CA ARG A 289 -15.18 17.99 9.68
C ARG A 289 -14.90 18.76 8.39
N GLY A 290 -13.68 18.66 7.85
CA GLY A 290 -13.31 19.27 6.57
C GLY A 290 -14.12 18.73 5.39
N ARG A 291 -14.79 17.58 5.54
CA ARG A 291 -15.61 16.93 4.52
C ARG A 291 -17.08 17.34 4.57
N ASP A 292 -17.56 17.95 5.65
CA ASP A 292 -18.94 18.40 5.76
C ASP A 292 -19.17 19.70 4.94
N PRO A 293 -19.95 19.66 3.85
CA PRO A 293 -20.20 20.82 3.00
C PRO A 293 -21.01 21.93 3.69
N GLN A 294 -21.58 21.68 4.88
CA GLN A 294 -22.37 22.65 5.64
C GLN A 294 -21.76 23.03 7.00
N SER A 295 -20.59 22.49 7.35
CA SER A 295 -19.90 22.93 8.57
C SER A 295 -19.58 24.42 8.45
N PRO A 296 -19.97 25.27 9.44
CA PRO A 296 -19.47 26.64 9.49
C PRO A 296 -17.95 26.51 9.53
N GLY A 297 -17.30 26.97 8.46
CA GLY A 297 -15.87 26.79 8.30
C GLY A 297 -15.17 27.19 9.61
N PRO A 298 -14.13 26.44 10.04
CA PRO A 298 -13.30 26.93 11.14
C PRO A 298 -12.96 28.38 10.79
N SER A 299 -12.97 29.30 11.77
CA SER A 299 -12.44 30.66 11.57
C SER A 299 -11.16 30.53 10.73
N ALA A 300 -11.24 30.88 9.44
CA ALA A 300 -10.44 30.22 8.40
C ALA A 300 -8.96 30.26 8.77
N GLN A 301 -8.47 29.16 9.31
CA GLN A 301 -7.06 29.04 9.63
C GLN A 301 -6.41 28.89 8.26
N LEU A 302 -5.89 30.01 7.75
CA LEU A 302 -5.22 30.05 6.46
C LEU A 302 -4.06 29.06 6.51
N PHE A 303 -4.03 28.10 5.59
CA PHE A 303 -2.90 27.21 5.43
C PHE A 303 -1.87 27.84 4.50
N PRO A 304 -0.59 27.42 4.54
CA PRO A 304 0.42 27.91 3.60
C PRO A 304 0.05 27.73 2.12
N SER A 305 -0.81 26.75 1.80
CA SER A 305 -1.37 26.55 0.47
C SER A 305 -2.34 27.66 0.03
N ASP A 306 -2.84 28.49 0.94
CA ASP A 306 -3.82 29.54 0.66
C ASP A 306 -3.16 30.88 0.33
N PRO A 307 -3.62 31.63 -0.70
CA PRO A 307 -3.01 32.89 -1.11
C PRO A 307 -2.89 33.99 -0.04
N GLY A 308 -3.68 33.89 1.04
CA GLY A 308 -3.67 34.85 2.14
C GLY A 308 -2.64 34.55 3.25
N HIS A 309 -1.94 33.42 3.20
CA HIS A 309 -1.02 33.02 4.25
C HIS A 309 0.36 33.67 4.09
N ALA A 310 1.02 34.02 5.21
CA ALA A 310 2.33 34.69 5.19
C ALA A 310 3.42 33.86 4.48
N ASP A 311 3.38 32.53 4.63
CA ASP A 311 4.34 31.62 4.00
C ASP A 311 3.93 31.16 2.58
N HIS A 312 2.83 31.69 2.01
CA HIS A 312 2.31 31.23 0.72
C HIS A 312 3.31 31.39 -0.43
N SER A 313 4.07 32.49 -0.44
CA SER A 313 5.08 32.72 -1.48
C SER A 313 6.16 31.63 -1.49
N LEU A 314 6.64 31.25 -0.30
CA LEU A 314 7.64 30.20 -0.15
C LEU A 314 7.06 28.82 -0.49
N TYR A 315 5.81 28.55 -0.08
CA TYR A 315 5.07 27.34 -0.45
C TYR A 315 4.99 27.19 -1.98
N GLN A 316 4.61 28.24 -2.72
CA GLN A 316 4.51 28.19 -4.18
C GLN A 316 5.86 27.96 -4.85
N GLN A 317 6.95 28.53 -4.33
CA GLN A 317 8.29 28.29 -4.85
C GLN A 317 8.69 26.81 -4.74
N ILE A 318 8.45 26.22 -3.57
CA ILE A 318 8.74 24.80 -3.31
C ILE A 318 7.85 23.91 -4.17
N ARG A 319 6.53 24.19 -4.21
CA ARG A 319 5.57 23.47 -5.06
C ARG A 319 5.99 23.43 -6.52
N ASN A 320 6.41 24.57 -7.06
CA ASN A 320 6.92 24.66 -8.43
C ASN A 320 8.20 23.86 -8.64
N GLY A 321 9.07 23.79 -7.62
CA GLY A 321 10.28 22.96 -7.63
C GLY A 321 9.94 21.46 -7.63
N VAL A 322 9.02 21.03 -6.75
CA VAL A 322 8.54 19.64 -6.68
C VAL A 322 7.86 19.24 -7.98
N GLN A 323 6.98 20.08 -8.54
CA GLN A 323 6.33 19.79 -9.82
C GLN A 323 7.33 19.62 -10.98
N LYS A 324 8.41 20.42 -11.00
CA LYS A 324 9.50 20.24 -11.98
C LYS A 324 10.27 18.94 -11.73
N LEU A 325 10.48 18.58 -10.47
CA LEU A 325 11.13 17.33 -10.09
C LEU A 325 10.29 16.13 -10.55
N ASP A 326 8.98 16.13 -10.29
CA ASP A 326 8.08 15.06 -10.74
C ASP A 326 8.13 14.90 -12.26
N ALA A 327 8.03 16.00 -13.01
CA ALA A 327 8.10 15.99 -14.47
C ALA A 327 9.44 15.45 -15.01
N GLN A 328 10.56 15.75 -14.34
CA GLN A 328 11.88 15.20 -14.71
C GLN A 328 11.96 13.69 -14.54
N HIS A 329 11.17 13.13 -13.64
CA HIS A 329 11.09 11.70 -13.36
C HIS A 329 9.88 11.02 -13.99
N GLY A 330 9.16 11.70 -14.90
CA GLY A 330 8.00 11.15 -15.60
C GLY A 330 6.79 10.90 -14.70
N ARG A 331 6.72 11.57 -13.55
CA ARG A 331 5.61 11.50 -12.59
C ARG A 331 4.69 12.69 -12.76
N GLU A 332 3.40 12.46 -12.56
CA GLU A 332 2.42 13.54 -12.41
C GLU A 332 2.33 13.97 -10.95
N TRP A 333 1.81 15.18 -10.74
CA TRP A 333 1.57 15.71 -9.40
C TRP A 333 0.52 14.87 -8.67
N ASP A 334 0.88 14.38 -7.48
CA ASP A 334 0.04 13.50 -6.67
C ASP A 334 0.08 13.89 -5.17
N ALA A 335 -0.54 13.07 -4.32
CA ALA A 335 -0.55 13.28 -2.86
C ALA A 335 0.85 13.24 -2.22
N SER A 336 1.78 12.46 -2.76
CA SER A 336 3.17 12.44 -2.28
C SER A 336 3.89 13.75 -2.59
N SER A 337 3.54 14.38 -3.72
CA SER A 337 4.07 15.68 -4.17
C SER A 337 3.60 16.81 -3.24
N GLN A 338 2.34 16.75 -2.81
CA GLN A 338 1.78 17.64 -1.78
C GLN A 338 2.51 17.49 -0.44
N ARG A 339 2.68 16.26 0.06
CA ARG A 339 3.40 15.98 1.32
C ARG A 339 4.85 16.44 1.28
N MET A 340 5.54 16.16 0.16
CA MET A 340 6.91 16.64 -0.04
C MET A 340 6.96 18.17 0.02
N THR A 341 6.03 18.87 -0.63
CA THR A 341 5.98 20.34 -0.60
C THR A 341 5.81 20.88 0.82
N ALA A 342 4.89 20.31 1.60
CA ALA A 342 4.64 20.73 2.98
C ALA A 342 5.84 20.44 3.90
N SER A 343 6.44 19.26 3.76
CA SER A 343 7.65 18.86 4.51
C SER A 343 8.83 19.77 4.21
N LEU A 344 9.07 20.05 2.93
CA LEU A 344 10.12 20.95 2.48
C LEU A 344 9.88 22.40 2.91
N LEU A 345 8.63 22.84 3.03
CA LEU A 345 8.32 24.17 3.57
C LEU A 345 8.70 24.27 5.05
N ALA A 346 8.34 23.27 5.85
CA ALA A 346 8.72 23.22 7.25
C ALA A 346 10.26 23.22 7.40
N LEU A 347 10.96 22.41 6.60
CA LEU A 347 12.42 22.36 6.55
C LEU A 347 13.04 23.72 6.15
N ALA A 348 12.50 24.38 5.13
CA ALA A 348 12.99 25.69 4.67
C ALA A 348 12.95 26.73 5.79
N LYS A 349 11.86 26.73 6.55
CA LYS A 349 11.61 27.68 7.63
C LYS A 349 12.44 27.38 8.87
N GLU A 350 12.66 26.11 9.17
CA GLU A 350 13.55 25.66 10.24
C GLU A 350 15.00 26.07 9.97
N GLU A 351 15.47 25.91 8.73
CA GLU A 351 16.83 26.24 8.31
C GLU A 351 17.01 27.71 7.91
N GLY A 352 15.97 28.53 8.06
CA GLY A 352 16.04 29.98 7.85
C GLY A 352 16.15 30.42 6.38
N LEU A 353 15.77 29.57 5.42
CA LEU A 353 15.70 29.95 4.00
C LEU A 353 14.55 30.94 3.81
N SER A 354 14.83 32.04 3.12
CA SER A 354 13.84 33.08 2.81
C SER A 354 13.19 32.92 1.43
N ARG A 355 13.81 32.11 0.56
CA ARG A 355 13.27 31.67 -0.73
C ARG A 355 13.85 30.31 -1.12
N VAL A 356 13.18 29.59 -2.01
CA VAL A 356 13.68 28.34 -2.61
C VAL A 356 13.75 28.51 -4.12
N ASP A 357 14.96 28.44 -4.67
CA ASP A 357 15.23 28.58 -6.10
C ASP A 357 15.23 27.20 -6.80
N HIS A 358 15.64 26.14 -6.08
CA HIS A 358 15.67 24.76 -6.60
C HIS A 358 15.21 23.73 -5.59
N VAL A 359 14.51 22.69 -6.08
CA VAL A 359 14.26 21.42 -5.38
C VAL A 359 14.94 20.33 -6.21
N VAL A 360 15.89 19.60 -5.62
CA VAL A 360 16.70 18.60 -6.35
C VAL A 360 16.97 17.37 -5.49
N LEU A 361 17.19 16.24 -6.15
CA LEU A 361 17.59 14.99 -5.50
C LEU A 361 19.12 14.87 -5.43
N ASN A 362 19.64 14.09 -4.47
CA ASN A 362 21.06 13.76 -4.48
C ASN A 362 21.43 12.86 -5.66
N ASN A 363 22.63 13.06 -6.16
CA ASN A 363 23.30 12.10 -7.04
C ASN A 363 23.76 10.87 -6.23
N PRO A 364 23.87 9.69 -6.87
CA PRO A 364 24.43 8.52 -6.22
C PRO A 364 25.90 8.75 -5.83
N THR A 365 26.26 8.30 -4.63
CA THR A 365 27.64 8.28 -4.10
C THR A 365 28.01 6.87 -3.66
N ALA A 366 29.21 6.67 -3.12
CA ALA A 366 29.58 5.38 -2.54
C ALA A 366 28.76 5.00 -1.30
N GLN A 367 28.06 5.96 -0.69
CA GLN A 367 27.31 5.77 0.56
C GLN A 367 25.80 5.97 0.39
N LEU A 368 25.35 6.70 -0.64
CA LEU A 368 23.94 7.05 -0.84
C LEU A 368 23.49 6.67 -2.25
N ALA A 369 22.32 6.06 -2.35
CA ALA A 369 21.66 5.87 -3.63
C ALA A 369 21.20 7.23 -4.20
N GLY A 370 21.10 7.33 -5.52
CA GLY A 370 20.49 8.52 -6.13
C GLY A 370 19.03 8.65 -5.71
N GLY A 371 18.60 9.87 -5.33
CA GLY A 371 17.22 10.10 -4.90
C GLY A 371 16.92 9.83 -3.42
N GLU A 372 17.87 9.35 -2.64
CA GLU A 372 17.70 9.07 -1.20
C GLU A 372 17.43 10.33 -0.35
N LYS A 373 17.94 11.48 -0.79
CA LYS A 373 17.75 12.79 -0.16
C LYS A 373 17.20 13.81 -1.15
N VAL A 374 16.27 14.62 -0.66
CA VAL A 374 15.76 15.80 -1.35
C VAL A 374 16.35 17.07 -0.72
N PHE A 375 16.75 18.01 -1.57
CA PHE A 375 17.38 19.27 -1.20
C PHE A 375 16.53 20.43 -1.66
N ILE A 376 16.43 21.44 -0.80
CA ILE A 376 15.98 22.79 -1.16
C ILE A 376 17.21 23.70 -1.18
N VAL A 377 17.32 24.51 -2.22
CA VAL A 377 18.48 25.39 -2.45
C VAL A 377 18.02 26.82 -2.68
N GLN A 378 18.65 27.75 -1.98
CA GLN A 378 18.56 29.20 -2.18
C GLN A 378 19.86 29.68 -2.84
N GLY A 379 19.75 30.26 -4.04
CA GLY A 379 20.86 30.63 -4.91
C GLY A 379 21.03 29.68 -6.10
N ALA A 380 21.92 30.03 -7.03
CA ALA A 380 22.21 29.18 -8.17
C ALA A 380 22.99 27.93 -7.73
N LEU A 381 22.70 26.77 -8.34
CA LEU A 381 23.39 25.51 -8.01
C LEU A 381 24.91 25.56 -8.18
N THR A 382 25.42 26.46 -9.03
CA THR A 382 26.84 26.68 -9.29
C THR A 382 27.48 27.74 -8.38
N ASP A 383 26.69 28.44 -7.58
CA ASP A 383 27.18 29.47 -6.67
C ASP A 383 27.70 28.82 -5.38
N PRO A 384 28.99 28.94 -5.01
CA PRO A 384 29.52 28.37 -3.77
C PRO A 384 28.88 28.98 -2.51
N ALA A 385 28.25 30.15 -2.60
CA ALA A 385 27.55 30.80 -1.50
C ALA A 385 26.07 30.39 -1.37
N HIS A 386 25.58 29.43 -2.17
CA HIS A 386 24.21 28.94 -2.03
C HIS A 386 23.95 28.39 -0.63
N GLN A 387 22.74 28.63 -0.11
CA GLN A 387 22.26 27.98 1.11
C GLN A 387 21.45 26.76 0.70
N ARG A 388 21.58 25.67 1.44
CA ARG A 388 20.83 24.45 1.20
C ARG A 388 20.42 23.77 2.48
N ALA A 389 19.24 23.17 2.45
CA ALA A 389 18.76 22.25 3.46
C ALA A 389 18.34 20.93 2.79
N HIS A 390 18.30 19.85 3.55
CA HIS A 390 17.91 18.55 3.03
C HIS A 390 17.22 17.69 4.06
N MET A 391 16.45 16.71 3.57
CA MET A 391 15.86 15.64 4.37
C MET A 391 15.86 14.34 3.55
N LEU A 392 15.56 13.21 4.18
CA LEU A 392 15.32 11.98 3.45
C LEU A 392 14.10 12.16 2.55
N THR A 393 14.22 11.74 1.29
CA THR A 393 13.08 11.82 0.35
C THR A 393 11.90 11.04 0.88
N MET A 394 12.16 9.87 1.50
CA MET A 394 11.15 9.04 2.13
C MET A 394 10.40 9.78 3.24
N ASP A 395 11.10 10.45 4.16
CA ASP A 395 10.47 11.29 5.18
C ASP A 395 9.60 12.38 4.56
N ALA A 396 10.09 13.03 3.50
CA ALA A 396 9.37 14.12 2.83
C ALA A 396 8.06 13.63 2.18
N VAL A 397 8.05 12.44 1.60
CA VAL A 397 6.85 11.87 0.96
C VAL A 397 5.95 11.09 1.91
N GLN A 398 6.41 10.73 3.11
CA GLN A 398 5.62 9.99 4.10
C GLN A 398 5.00 10.89 5.18
N THR A 399 5.63 12.01 5.52
CA THR A 399 5.10 12.91 6.56
C THR A 399 3.74 13.49 6.13
N PRO A 400 2.66 13.30 6.91
CA PRO A 400 1.37 13.92 6.62
C PRO A 400 1.49 15.46 6.48
N GLU A 401 0.71 16.04 5.56
CA GLU A 401 0.72 17.48 5.32
C GLU A 401 0.32 18.27 6.58
N SER A 402 -0.70 17.79 7.30
CA SER A 402 -1.14 18.38 8.58
C SER A 402 -0.01 18.46 9.60
N GLN A 403 0.75 17.38 9.77
CA GLN A 403 1.91 17.34 10.68
C GLN A 403 3.00 18.33 10.27
N SER A 404 3.25 18.46 8.96
CA SER A 404 4.20 19.43 8.44
C SER A 404 3.76 20.88 8.70
N PHE A 405 2.45 21.16 8.57
CA PHE A 405 1.90 22.48 8.86
C PHE A 405 1.84 22.79 10.36
N GLU A 406 1.55 21.82 11.22
CA GLU A 406 1.68 21.98 12.69
C GLU A 406 3.11 22.31 13.07
N ARG A 407 4.09 21.58 12.52
CA ARG A 407 5.52 21.86 12.71
C ARG A 407 5.88 23.28 12.26
N LEU A 408 5.43 23.69 11.08
CA LEU A 408 5.63 25.04 10.57
C LEU A 408 5.02 26.11 11.48
N GLN A 409 3.81 25.87 11.99
CA GLN A 409 3.14 26.80 12.89
C GLN A 409 3.94 26.98 14.19
N ALA A 410 4.46 25.88 14.76
CA ALA A 410 5.35 25.94 15.92
C ALA A 410 6.63 26.74 15.64
N ILE A 411 7.28 26.51 14.49
CA ILE A 411 8.48 27.25 14.06
C ILE A 411 8.18 28.76 13.98
N ASN A 412 7.07 29.13 13.34
CA ASN A 412 6.65 30.53 13.20
C ASN A 412 6.39 31.20 14.56
N GLN A 413 5.76 30.50 15.51
CA GLN A 413 5.51 31.03 16.86
C GLN A 413 6.83 31.26 17.61
N THR A 414 7.75 30.30 17.57
CA THR A 414 9.07 30.43 18.21
C THR A 414 9.87 31.60 17.62
N GLN A 415 9.85 31.76 16.30
CA GLN A 415 10.54 32.87 15.63
C GLN A 415 9.91 34.23 15.96
N ALA A 416 8.58 34.32 16.06
CA ALA A 416 7.90 35.54 16.46
C ALA A 416 8.27 35.96 17.89
N GLN A 417 8.24 35.02 18.84
CA GLN A 417 8.62 35.28 20.23
C GLN A 417 10.09 35.71 20.36
N ALA A 418 11.00 35.09 19.62
CA ALA A 418 12.41 35.47 19.62
C ALA A 418 12.63 36.91 19.10
N ARG A 419 11.90 37.32 18.06
CA ARG A 419 11.94 38.69 17.52
C ARG A 419 11.41 39.73 18.51
N GLU A 420 10.31 39.43 19.21
CA GLU A 420 9.75 40.32 20.24
C GLU A 420 10.70 40.50 21.42
N GLN A 421 11.38 39.43 21.87
CA GLN A 421 12.39 39.53 22.92
C GLN A 421 13.60 40.36 22.48
N GLN A 422 14.09 40.19 21.25
CA GLN A 422 15.18 41.02 20.71
C GLN A 422 14.80 42.50 20.63
N GLN A 423 13.60 42.82 20.14
CA GLN A 423 13.12 44.21 20.09
C GLN A 423 13.00 44.83 21.49
N THR A 424 12.58 44.06 22.48
CA THR A 424 12.47 44.53 23.87
C THR A 424 13.86 44.79 24.47
N LEU A 425 14.85 43.95 24.17
CA LEU A 425 16.24 44.12 24.59
C LEU A 425 16.92 45.32 23.90
N GLU A 426 16.60 45.60 22.64
CA GLU A 426 17.12 46.76 21.90
C GLU A 426 16.49 48.07 22.41
N GLN A 427 15.17 48.10 22.65
CA GLN A 427 14.52 49.28 23.23
C GLN A 427 15.02 49.59 24.64
N SER A 428 15.26 48.57 25.47
CA SER A 428 15.82 48.78 26.81
C SER A 428 17.27 49.28 26.76
N GLN A 429 18.09 48.84 25.79
CA GLN A 429 19.44 49.39 25.58
C GLN A 429 19.44 50.83 25.05
N GLN A 430 18.51 51.18 24.14
CA GLN A 430 18.38 52.56 23.65
C GLN A 430 17.86 53.52 24.72
N ALA A 431 16.93 53.08 25.59
CA ALA A 431 16.43 53.88 26.71
C ALA A 431 17.52 54.21 27.74
N VAL A 432 18.45 53.28 28.01
CA VAL A 432 19.60 53.52 28.90
C VAL A 432 20.64 54.45 28.27
N SER A 433 20.76 54.43 26.93
CA SER A 433 21.74 55.25 26.19
C SER A 433 21.35 56.74 26.08
N GLN A 434 20.05 57.07 26.10
CA GLN A 434 19.57 58.47 26.06
C GLN A 434 19.56 59.16 27.43
N ALA A 435 19.79 58.45 28.54
CA ALA A 435 19.82 58.99 29.89
C ALA A 435 21.25 59.34 30.40
N GLY A 436 22.20 59.60 29.50
CA GLY A 436 23.56 60.06 29.85
C GLY A 436 23.58 61.53 30.32
N PRO A 437 24.45 61.93 31.27
CA PRO A 437 24.32 63.19 32.00
C PRO A 437 24.59 64.43 31.12
N SER A 438 23.65 65.37 31.14
CA SER A 438 23.81 66.72 30.58
C SER A 438 24.82 67.51 31.43
N MET A 439 26.04 67.67 30.91
CA MET A 439 27.03 68.60 31.47
C MET A 439 26.60 70.04 31.15
N THR A 440 26.03 70.69 32.16
CA THR A 440 25.69 72.11 32.10
C THR A 440 26.96 72.94 32.33
N ARG A 441 27.39 73.60 31.25
CA ARG A 441 28.25 74.79 31.08
C ARG A 441 29.46 75.03 31.99
#